data_AF-A0A7X6R7A3-F1
#
_entry.id   AF-A0A7X6R7A3-F1
#
_cell.length_a   1.000
_cell.length_b   1.000
_cell.length_c   1.000
_cell.angle_alpha   90.00
_cell.angle_beta   90.00
_cell.angle_gamma   90.00
#
_symmetry.space_group_name_H-M   'P 1'
#
loop_
_entity.id
_entity.type
_entity.pdbx_description
1 polymer ?
#
loop_
_entity_poly.entity_id
_entity_poly.type
_entity_poly.pdbx_seq_one_letter_code
_entity_poly.pdbx_strand_id
1 'polypeptide(L)'
;MISVRPEREVSLNGEQFKAVRQLTLQIANVREDLLIPLGWNAGVQDHLQRLVRSVPRQLDAEARVRVVAYEGEGANEEAANSTGELVRHVPTSIADVWPRLLDLTFQFLGSQEARYRTGFYEEEINDALAAIGVKSGGVVYWAVTA
;
A
#
# COMPACT_ATOMS: atom_id res chain seq x y z
N MET A 1 -17.04 25.51 -9.12
CA MET A 1 -16.66 24.09 -8.99
C MET A 1 -15.14 24.02 -9.01
N ILE A 2 -14.51 23.93 -7.84
CA ILE A 2 -13.06 23.75 -7.76
C ILE A 2 -12.82 22.27 -8.10
N SER A 3 -12.26 22.04 -9.28
CA SER A 3 -11.78 20.71 -9.68
C SER A 3 -10.53 20.44 -8.86
N VAL A 4 -10.70 19.77 -7.72
CA VAL A 4 -9.58 19.31 -6.89
C VAL A 4 -8.89 18.22 -7.70
N ARG A 5 -7.77 18.56 -8.36
CA ARG A 5 -6.92 17.56 -9.00
C ARG A 5 -6.44 16.61 -7.89
N PRO A 6 -6.55 15.28 -8.06
CA PRO A 6 -5.93 14.37 -7.12
C PRO A 6 -4.42 14.61 -7.15
N GLU A 7 -3.85 15.05 -6.03
CA GLU A 7 -2.43 15.38 -5.93
C GLU A 7 -1.54 14.13 -6.02
N ARG A 8 -2.13 12.95 -5.82
CA ARG A 8 -1.43 11.66 -5.91
C ARG A 8 -2.38 10.55 -6.34
N GLU A 9 -2.03 9.88 -7.44
CA GLU A 9 -2.74 8.71 -7.95
C GLU A 9 -1.75 7.56 -8.12
N VAL A 10 -2.18 6.37 -7.73
CA VAL A 10 -1.43 5.13 -7.92
C VAL A 10 -2.31 4.17 -8.70
N SER A 11 -1.75 3.56 -9.74
CA SER A 11 -2.41 2.49 -10.51
C SER A 11 -1.64 1.19 -10.33
N LEU A 12 -2.32 0.17 -9.83
CA LEU A 12 -1.80 -1.18 -9.62
C LEU A 12 -2.54 -2.16 -10.53
N ASN A 13 -1.83 -3.12 -11.12
CA ASN A 13 -2.49 -4.28 -11.72
C ASN A 13 -3.00 -5.24 -10.63
N GLY A 14 -3.77 -6.25 -11.03
CA GLY A 14 -4.36 -7.23 -10.10
C GLY A 14 -3.35 -7.95 -9.21
N GLU A 15 -2.19 -8.36 -9.75
CA GLU A 15 -1.15 -9.07 -8.99
C GLU A 15 -0.43 -8.13 -8.01
N GLN A 16 -0.05 -6.94 -8.48
CA GLN A 16 0.55 -5.90 -7.64
C GLN A 16 -0.38 -5.54 -6.48
N PHE A 17 -1.68 -5.39 -6.73
CA PHE A 17 -2.65 -5.11 -5.68
C PHE A 17 -2.77 -6.28 -4.69
N LYS A 18 -2.76 -7.54 -5.16
CA LYS A 18 -2.79 -8.71 -4.26
C LYS A 18 -1.55 -8.73 -3.35
N ALA A 19 -0.36 -8.46 -3.88
CA ALA A 19 0.87 -8.37 -3.10
C ALA A 19 0.80 -7.24 -2.07
N VAL A 20 0.45 -6.02 -2.49
CA VAL A 20 0.24 -4.86 -1.60
C VAL A 20 -0.79 -5.15 -0.53
N ARG A 21 -1.91 -5.80 -0.87
CA ARG A 21 -2.96 -6.19 0.07
C ARG A 21 -2.44 -7.14 1.12
N GLN A 22 -1.75 -8.22 0.73
CA GLN A 22 -1.22 -9.18 1.69
C GLN A 22 -0.19 -8.53 2.60
N LEU A 23 0.70 -7.71 2.06
CA LEU A 23 1.70 -6.99 2.83
C LEU A 23 1.07 -5.97 3.79
N THR A 24 0.02 -5.26 3.36
CA THR A 24 -0.75 -4.34 4.22
C THR A 24 -1.33 -5.07 5.43
N LEU A 25 -1.83 -6.29 5.25
CA LEU A 25 -2.35 -7.12 6.34
C LEU A 25 -1.26 -7.59 7.31
N GLN A 26 0.01 -7.58 6.89
CA GLN A 26 1.14 -7.92 7.76
C GLN A 26 1.68 -6.74 8.58
N ILE A 27 1.28 -5.49 8.29
CA ILE A 27 1.79 -4.31 9.04
C ILE A 27 1.53 -4.47 10.54
N ALA A 28 0.37 -5.00 10.94
CA ALA A 28 0.02 -5.23 12.34
C ALA A 28 0.90 -6.29 13.04
N ASN A 29 1.71 -7.06 12.30
CA ASN A 29 2.67 -8.03 12.84
C ASN A 29 4.08 -7.43 13.01
N VAL A 30 4.30 -6.19 12.60
CA VAL A 30 5.54 -5.44 12.83
C VAL A 30 5.45 -4.77 14.20
N ARG A 31 6.60 -4.60 14.87
CA ARG A 31 6.63 -3.92 16.16
C ARG A 31 6.18 -2.47 16.03
N GLU A 32 5.24 -2.06 16.87
CA GLU A 32 4.59 -0.76 16.81
C GLU A 32 5.57 0.41 16.98
N ASP A 33 6.63 0.24 17.76
CA ASP A 33 7.67 1.27 17.98
C ASP A 33 8.43 1.65 16.71
N LEU A 34 8.50 0.74 15.73
CA LEU A 34 9.08 1.00 14.42
C LEU A 34 8.10 1.71 13.47
N LEU A 35 6.79 1.50 13.68
CA LEU A 35 5.73 2.01 12.81
C LEU A 35 5.28 3.43 13.20
N ILE A 36 5.24 3.75 14.50
CA ILE A 36 4.78 5.06 15.01
C ILE A 36 5.55 6.24 14.38
N PRO A 37 6.89 6.21 14.24
CA PRO A 37 7.63 7.28 13.57
C PRO A 37 7.23 7.52 12.10
N LEU A 38 6.64 6.51 11.44
CA LEU A 38 6.12 6.62 10.09
C LEU A 38 4.67 7.10 10.03
N GLY A 39 4.05 7.41 11.17
CA GLY A 39 2.68 7.89 11.27
C GLY A 39 1.65 6.80 11.56
N TRP A 40 2.07 5.59 11.96
CA TRP A 40 1.15 4.53 12.35
C TRP A 40 0.33 4.89 13.59
N ASN A 41 -0.98 4.61 13.52
CA ASN A 41 -1.91 4.67 14.62
C ASN A 41 -3.14 3.81 14.28
N ALA A 42 -4.04 3.60 15.25
CA ALA A 42 -5.25 2.82 15.06
C ALA A 42 -6.14 3.33 13.91
N GLY A 43 -6.22 4.66 13.71
CA GLY A 43 -6.96 5.26 12.61
C GLY A 43 -6.37 4.89 11.24
N VAL A 44 -5.04 4.91 11.10
CA VAL A 44 -4.34 4.48 9.88
C VAL A 44 -4.57 3.00 9.62
N GLN A 45 -4.43 2.15 10.65
CA GLN A 45 -4.69 0.72 10.55
C GLN A 45 -6.10 0.44 10.02
N ASP A 46 -7.10 1.06 10.63
CA ASP A 46 -8.49 0.87 10.26
C ASP A 46 -8.77 1.29 8.81
N HIS A 47 -8.22 2.44 8.39
CA HIS A 47 -8.38 2.91 7.01
C HIS A 47 -7.73 1.96 6.01
N LEU A 48 -6.48 1.54 6.26
CA LEU A 48 -5.78 0.61 5.38
C LEU A 48 -6.47 -0.75 5.30
N GLN A 49 -6.95 -1.29 6.43
CA GLN A 49 -7.71 -2.55 6.43
C GLN A 49 -9.02 -2.44 5.65
N ARG A 50 -9.76 -1.33 5.81
CA ARG A 50 -10.99 -1.09 5.03
C ARG A 50 -10.69 -0.97 3.54
N LEU A 51 -9.66 -0.20 3.18
CA LEU A 51 -9.22 -0.03 1.80
C LEU A 51 -8.94 -1.39 1.13
N VAL A 52 -8.07 -2.21 1.71
CA VAL A 52 -7.70 -3.49 1.09
C VAL A 52 -8.81 -4.54 1.13
N ARG A 53 -9.82 -4.37 1.98
CA ARG A 53 -11.01 -5.22 2.02
C ARG A 53 -12.12 -4.75 1.09
N SER A 54 -12.12 -3.48 0.67
CA SER A 54 -13.09 -2.92 -0.29
C SER A 54 -12.89 -3.42 -1.71
N VAL A 55 -11.71 -3.99 -2.01
CA VAL A 55 -11.40 -4.58 -3.30
C VAL A 55 -11.68 -6.09 -3.24
N PRO A 56 -12.41 -6.66 -4.21
CA PRO A 56 -12.69 -8.09 -4.26
C PRO A 56 -11.43 -8.95 -4.16
N ARG A 57 -11.53 -10.09 -3.48
CA ARG A 57 -10.40 -11.02 -3.31
C ARG A 57 -9.97 -11.66 -4.62
N GLN A 58 -10.94 -11.92 -5.49
CA GLN A 58 -10.73 -12.44 -6.83
C GLN A 58 -10.67 -11.23 -7.76
N LEU A 59 -9.47 -10.95 -8.24
CA LEU A 59 -9.21 -9.97 -9.29
C LEU A 59 -8.80 -10.73 -10.53
N ASP A 60 -9.44 -10.40 -11.65
CA ASP A 60 -9.04 -10.87 -12.96
C ASP A 60 -7.62 -10.41 -13.28
N ALA A 61 -6.92 -11.16 -14.13
CA ALA A 61 -5.54 -10.83 -14.52
C ALA A 61 -5.43 -9.45 -15.18
N GLU A 62 -6.51 -8.98 -15.83
CA GLU A 62 -6.59 -7.70 -16.50
C GLU A 62 -7.13 -6.57 -15.59
N ALA A 63 -7.50 -6.88 -14.35
CA ALA A 63 -8.05 -5.89 -13.43
C ALA A 63 -7.01 -4.82 -13.08
N ARG A 64 -7.48 -3.57 -13.05
CA ARG A 64 -6.69 -2.42 -12.60
C ARG A 64 -7.33 -1.85 -11.34
N VAL A 65 -6.51 -1.59 -10.34
CA VAL A 65 -6.91 -0.94 -9.10
C VAL A 65 -6.23 0.41 -9.04
N ARG A 66 -7.04 1.47 -9.02
CA ARG A 66 -6.57 2.84 -8.95
C ARG A 66 -6.85 3.41 -7.58
N VAL A 67 -5.81 3.82 -6.87
CA VAL A 67 -5.93 4.47 -5.57
C VAL A 67 -5.67 5.95 -5.74
N VAL A 68 -6.66 6.77 -5.38
CA VAL A 68 -6.66 8.21 -5.56
C VAL A 68 -6.60 8.87 -4.19
N ALA A 69 -5.57 9.68 -3.94
CA ALA A 69 -5.49 10.50 -2.74
C ALA A 69 -6.48 11.68 -2.85
N TYR A 70 -7.15 12.00 -1.74
CA TYR A 70 -8.01 13.17 -1.65
C TYR A 70 -7.71 13.98 -0.38
N GLU A 71 -7.84 15.30 -0.49
CA GLU A 71 -7.84 16.20 0.65
C GLU A 71 -9.27 16.33 1.22
N GLY A 72 -9.52 15.76 2.39
CA GLY A 72 -10.80 15.87 3.09
C GLY A 72 -11.04 14.78 4.13
N GLU A 73 -12.05 14.97 4.99
CA GLU A 73 -12.62 13.93 5.85
C GLU A 73 -13.96 13.45 5.25
N GLY A 74 -13.98 12.21 4.75
CA GLY A 74 -15.15 11.61 4.08
C GLY A 74 -15.12 11.82 2.55
N ALA A 75 -15.54 10.89 1.70
CA ALA A 75 -16.17 9.60 1.86
C ALA A 75 -15.47 8.59 0.93
N ASN A 76 -15.56 7.30 1.29
CA ASN A 76 -15.25 6.18 0.41
C ASN A 76 -16.30 6.16 -0.71
N GLU A 77 -16.15 7.01 -1.73
CA GLU A 77 -16.98 6.90 -2.93
C GLU A 77 -16.45 5.76 -3.79
N GLU A 78 -17.15 4.63 -3.73
CA GLU A 78 -17.00 3.54 -4.67
C GLU A 78 -17.48 4.00 -6.05
N ALA A 79 -16.60 4.63 -6.82
CA ALA A 79 -16.81 4.78 -8.25
C ALA A 79 -16.20 3.56 -8.95
N ALA A 80 -16.94 2.46 -9.06
CA ALA A 80 -16.65 1.50 -10.12
C ALA A 80 -16.92 2.21 -11.44
N ASN A 81 -15.87 2.56 -12.17
CA ASN A 81 -16.06 3.12 -13.50
C ASN A 81 -16.50 2.00 -14.44
N SER A 82 -17.28 2.36 -15.46
CA SER A 82 -17.85 1.45 -16.46
C SER A 82 -16.81 0.70 -17.32
N THR A 83 -15.52 0.87 -17.03
CA THR A 83 -14.36 0.29 -17.70
C THR A 83 -13.79 -0.94 -16.99
N GLY A 84 -14.34 -1.36 -15.85
CA GLY A 84 -13.81 -2.50 -15.08
C GLY A 84 -12.57 -2.16 -14.24
N GLU A 85 -12.27 -0.87 -14.06
CA GLU A 85 -11.22 -0.39 -13.17
C GLU A 85 -11.81 -0.10 -11.78
N LEU A 86 -11.11 -0.54 -10.74
CA LEU A 86 -11.52 -0.38 -9.36
C LEU A 86 -10.87 0.87 -8.78
N VAL A 87 -11.63 1.97 -8.73
CA VAL A 87 -11.15 3.22 -8.14
C VAL A 87 -11.45 3.24 -6.66
N ARG A 88 -10.45 3.56 -5.84
CA ARG A 88 -10.56 3.70 -4.39
C ARG A 88 -9.95 5.01 -3.92
N HIS A 89 -10.64 5.66 -3.00
CA HIS A 89 -10.22 6.95 -2.48
C HIS A 89 -9.63 6.79 -1.09
N VAL A 90 -8.49 7.42 -0.85
CA VAL A 90 -7.83 7.41 0.46
C VAL A 90 -7.46 8.84 0.87
N PRO A 91 -7.55 9.19 2.16
CA PRO A 91 -7.04 10.48 2.62
C PRO A 91 -5.55 10.63 2.26
N THR A 92 -5.13 11.82 1.83
CA THR A 92 -3.72 12.10 1.49
C THR A 92 -2.76 11.70 2.62
N SER A 93 -3.14 11.95 3.88
CA SER A 93 -2.35 11.56 5.05
C SER A 93 -2.10 10.04 5.14
N ILE A 94 -3.04 9.22 4.70
CA ILE A 94 -2.89 7.76 4.62
C ILE A 94 -2.06 7.37 3.40
N ALA A 95 -2.30 7.99 2.24
CA ALA A 95 -1.54 7.76 1.01
C ALA A 95 -0.03 8.03 1.18
N ASP A 96 0.33 8.99 2.04
CA ASP A 96 1.72 9.38 2.26
C ASP A 96 2.49 8.45 3.18
N VAL A 97 1.81 7.78 4.11
CA VAL A 97 2.45 6.85 5.05
C VAL A 97 2.44 5.42 4.52
N TRP A 98 1.43 5.04 3.73
CA TRP A 98 1.21 3.65 3.32
C TRP A 98 2.41 3.01 2.60
N PRO A 99 3.04 3.63 1.58
CA PRO A 99 4.21 3.04 0.92
C PRO A 99 5.37 2.80 1.89
N ARG A 100 5.64 3.74 2.79
CA ARG A 100 6.72 3.64 3.78
C ARG A 100 6.47 2.53 4.80
N LEU A 101 5.21 2.38 5.24
CA LEU A 101 4.80 1.29 6.12
C LEU A 101 4.98 -0.08 5.44
N LEU A 102 4.64 -0.19 4.15
CA LEU A 102 4.83 -1.42 3.39
C LEU A 102 6.31 -1.77 3.22
N ASP A 103 7.14 -0.79 2.85
CA ASP A 103 8.59 -0.98 2.72
C ASP A 103 9.23 -1.46 4.03
N LEU A 104 8.95 -0.77 5.14
CA LEU A 104 9.43 -1.18 6.46
C LEU A 104 8.91 -2.57 6.85
N THR A 105 7.66 -2.89 6.53
CA THR A 105 7.09 -4.23 6.80
C THR A 105 7.84 -5.30 6.03
N PHE A 106 8.14 -5.07 4.75
CA PHE A 106 8.88 -6.03 3.95
C PHE A 106 10.32 -6.19 4.45
N GLN A 107 11.01 -5.09 4.79
CA GLN A 107 12.34 -5.13 5.38
C GLN A 107 12.37 -5.87 6.73
N PHE A 108 11.35 -5.66 7.56
CA PHE A 108 11.23 -6.31 8.86
C PHE A 108 11.01 -7.83 8.75
N LEU A 109 10.14 -8.26 7.83
CA LEU A 109 9.90 -9.69 7.60
C LEU A 109 11.10 -10.35 6.91
N GLY A 110 11.72 -9.68 5.94
CA GLY A 110 12.68 -10.27 5.03
C GLY A 110 12.00 -11.16 3.97
N SER A 111 12.72 -11.47 2.90
CA SER A 111 12.15 -12.12 1.70
C SER A 111 11.54 -13.50 1.97
N GLN A 112 12.18 -14.31 2.82
CA GLN A 112 11.68 -15.65 3.15
C GLN A 112 10.37 -15.61 3.93
N GLU A 113 10.30 -14.82 5.00
CA GLU A 113 9.10 -14.73 5.83
C GLU A 113 7.96 -14.01 5.09
N ALA A 114 8.30 -12.97 4.30
CA ALA A 114 7.34 -12.30 3.44
C ALA A 114 6.70 -13.29 2.45
N ARG A 115 7.50 -14.17 1.83
CA ARG A 115 6.97 -15.23 0.96
C ARG A 115 6.08 -16.20 1.71
N TYR A 116 6.50 -16.66 2.89
CA TYR A 116 5.70 -17.58 3.71
C TYR A 116 4.33 -16.99 4.07
N ARG A 117 4.29 -15.70 4.42
CA ARG A 117 3.06 -15.03 4.90
C ARG A 117 2.15 -14.52 3.79
N THR A 118 2.72 -14.04 2.70
CA THR A 118 1.97 -13.38 1.62
C THR A 118 1.74 -14.28 0.42
N GLY A 119 2.56 -15.31 0.24
CA GLY A 119 2.57 -16.17 -0.94
C GLY A 119 3.36 -15.61 -2.13
N PHE A 120 3.86 -14.36 -2.05
CA PHE A 120 4.56 -13.69 -3.13
C PHE A 120 6.08 -13.79 -2.99
N TYR A 121 6.78 -13.88 -4.11
CA TYR A 121 8.23 -13.80 -4.17
C TYR A 121 8.71 -12.36 -3.96
N GLU A 122 9.98 -12.22 -3.57
CA GLU A 122 10.63 -10.92 -3.36
C GLU A 122 10.50 -10.00 -4.59
N GLU A 123 10.67 -10.53 -5.79
CA GLU A 123 10.53 -9.76 -7.03
C GLU A 123 9.12 -9.20 -7.22
N GLU A 124 8.09 -10.00 -6.92
CA GLU A 124 6.67 -9.59 -7.04
C GLU A 124 6.32 -8.52 -6.00
N ILE A 125 6.85 -8.66 -4.78
CA ILE A 125 6.68 -7.66 -3.72
C ILE A 125 7.40 -6.36 -4.10
N ASN A 126 8.64 -6.44 -4.58
CA ASN A 126 9.41 -5.28 -4.99
C ASN A 126 8.77 -4.55 -6.19
N ASP A 127 8.21 -5.28 -7.15
CA ASP A 127 7.43 -4.70 -8.25
C ASP A 127 6.19 -3.95 -7.73
N ALA A 128 5.44 -4.57 -6.80
CA ALA A 128 4.28 -3.94 -6.17
C ALA A 128 4.65 -2.70 -5.33
N LEU A 129 5.77 -2.74 -4.60
CA LEU A 129 6.29 -1.61 -3.83
C LEU A 129 6.74 -0.47 -4.75
N ALA A 130 7.40 -0.79 -5.86
CA ALA A 130 7.78 0.20 -6.87
C ALA A 130 6.54 0.89 -7.46
N ALA A 131 5.50 0.11 -7.78
CA ALA A 131 4.25 0.62 -8.34
C ALA A 131 3.47 1.53 -7.37
N ILE A 132 3.49 1.24 -6.06
CA ILE A 132 2.82 2.08 -5.05
C ILE A 132 3.61 3.35 -4.66
N GLY A 133 4.80 3.51 -5.22
CA GLY A 133 5.64 4.70 -5.02
C GLY A 133 6.66 4.57 -3.90
N VAL A 134 7.02 3.35 -3.48
CA VAL A 134 8.30 3.11 -2.80
C VAL A 134 9.37 3.19 -3.86
N LYS A 135 10.22 4.22 -3.83
CA LYS A 135 11.41 4.21 -4.68
C LYS A 135 12.30 3.08 -4.19
N SER A 136 12.35 1.97 -4.93
CA SER A 136 13.35 0.91 -4.75
C SER A 136 14.72 1.57 -4.83
N GLY A 137 15.31 1.84 -3.68
CA GLY A 137 16.36 2.84 -3.53
C GLY A 137 17.29 2.51 -2.39
N GLY A 138 17.98 1.37 -2.51
CA GLY A 138 19.30 1.17 -1.95
C GLY A 138 19.34 0.77 -0.48
N VAL A 139 19.89 -0.42 -0.25
CA VAL A 139 20.54 -0.82 0.98
C VAL A 139 21.33 0.36 1.58
N VAL A 140 20.84 0.97 2.65
CA VAL A 140 21.67 1.83 3.49
C VAL A 140 22.45 0.89 4.41
N TYR A 141 23.62 0.45 3.95
CA TYR A 141 24.65 -0.04 4.84
C TYR A 141 24.99 1.11 5.79
N TRP A 142 24.54 1.00 7.05
CA TRP A 142 25.19 1.73 8.13
C TRP A 142 26.60 1.14 8.27
N ALA A 143 27.56 1.71 7.53
CA ALA A 143 28.95 1.56 7.87
C ALA A 143 29.16 2.30 9.21
N VAL A 144 29.00 1.56 10.30
CA VAL A 144 29.63 1.89 11.57
C VAL A 144 31.13 1.69 11.37
N THR A 145 31.84 2.73 10.97
CA THR A 145 33.27 2.80 11.18
C THR A 145 33.53 3.42 12.54
N ALA A 146 34.22 2.63 13.35
CA ALA A 146 34.69 2.89 14.71
C ALA A 146 35.63 4.10 14.81
#